data_AF-A0A0M8N6I5-F1
#
_entry.id   AF-A0A0M8N6I5-F1
#
_cell.length_a   1.000
_cell.length_b   1.000
_cell.length_c   1.000
_cell.angle_alpha   90.00
_cell.angle_beta   90.00
_cell.angle_gamma   90.00
#
_symmetry.space_group_name_H-M   'P 1'
#
loop_
_entity.id
_entity.type
_entity.pdbx_description
1 polymer ?
#
loop_
_entity_poly.entity_id
_entity_poly.type
_entity_poly.pdbx_seq_one_letter_code
_entity_poly.pdbx_strand_id
1 'polypeptide(L)'
;MALFRKVYRYAFVAGREGDQKALSLENALVYWGMLFSAPGMPWKGKDHDWLAMWQKFLKETWTRSVNKDMWNMTLQFAVKSMEDETLSFWNEDGAWPSVIDDFVAWCHDNGVKKAESMDTDG
;
A
#
# COMPACT_ATOMS: atom_id res chain seq x y z
N MET A 1 2.12 9.78 -14.16
CA MET A 1 2.72 8.88 -13.14
C MET A 1 4.25 8.78 -13.14
N ALA A 2 4.97 8.93 -14.25
CA ALA A 2 6.44 8.73 -14.25
C ALA A 2 7.21 9.62 -13.26
N LEU A 3 6.89 10.92 -13.19
CA LEU A 3 7.48 11.84 -12.22
C LEU A 3 7.15 11.45 -10.77
N PHE A 4 5.87 11.15 -10.48
CA PHE A 4 5.45 10.73 -9.14
C PHE A 4 6.20 9.47 -8.68
N ARG A 5 6.29 8.43 -9.52
CA ARG A 5 7.08 7.22 -9.20
C ARG A 5 8.54 7.54 -8.89
N LYS A 6 9.14 8.47 -9.63
CA LYS A 6 10.52 8.93 -9.41
C LYS A 6 10.63 9.61 -8.04
N VAL A 7 9.76 10.58 -7.74
CA VAL A 7 9.71 11.28 -6.45
C VAL A 7 9.48 10.31 -5.30
N TYR A 8 8.50 9.41 -5.42
CA TYR A 8 8.18 8.39 -4.41
C TYR A 8 9.38 7.50 -4.08
N ARG A 9 10.13 7.04 -5.09
CA ARG A 9 11.34 6.24 -4.88
C ARG A 9 12.46 7.04 -4.21
N TYR A 10 12.63 8.31 -4.56
CA TYR A 10 13.63 9.16 -3.95
C TYR A 10 13.27 9.60 -2.53
N ALA A 11 11.98 9.74 -2.19
CA ALA A 11 11.54 10.02 -0.84
C ALA A 11 12.02 8.95 0.15
N PHE A 12 12.01 7.67 -0.25
CA PHE A 12 12.61 6.59 0.54
C PHE A 12 14.12 6.73 0.72
N VAL A 13 14.84 7.26 -0.27
CA VAL A 13 16.29 7.52 -0.14
C VAL A 13 16.53 8.69 0.79
N ALA A 14 15.74 9.75 0.68
CA ALA A 14 15.87 10.96 1.49
C ALA A 14 15.45 10.77 2.95
N GLY A 15 14.44 9.92 3.20
CA GLY A 15 13.91 9.69 4.55
C GLY A 15 14.70 8.70 5.39
N ARG A 16 15.62 7.93 4.79
CA ARG A 16 16.47 7.00 5.53
C ARG A 16 17.60 7.76 6.20
N GLU A 17 17.88 7.42 7.44
CA GLU A 17 18.94 8.05 8.22
C GLU A 17 20.29 7.40 7.90
N GLY A 18 21.25 8.19 7.43
CA GLY A 18 22.60 7.72 7.10
C GLY A 18 22.59 6.50 6.16
N ASP A 19 23.29 5.45 6.55
CA ASP A 19 23.43 4.21 5.78
C ASP A 19 22.33 3.17 6.07
N GLN A 20 21.28 3.52 6.82
CA GLN A 20 20.19 2.59 7.11
C GLN A 20 19.50 2.15 5.81
N LYS A 21 19.10 0.88 5.74
CA LYS A 21 18.42 0.28 4.57
C LYS A 21 16.89 0.31 4.65
N ALA A 22 16.33 0.89 5.70
CA ALA A 22 14.90 0.95 5.98
C ALA A 22 14.51 2.27 6.65
N LEU A 23 13.24 2.65 6.51
CA LEU A 23 12.63 3.79 7.21
C LEU A 23 12.01 3.34 8.53
N SER A 24 12.00 4.19 9.54
CA SER A 24 11.09 4.00 10.67
C SER A 24 9.64 4.01 10.18
N LEU A 25 8.75 3.28 10.86
CA LEU A 25 7.33 3.29 10.54
C LEU A 25 6.76 4.71 10.62
N GLU A 26 7.11 5.46 11.65
CA GLU A 26 6.69 6.85 11.84
C GLU A 26 7.03 7.73 10.63
N ASN A 27 8.28 7.71 10.17
CA ASN A 27 8.68 8.46 8.99
C ASN A 27 7.95 7.97 7.73
N ALA A 28 7.81 6.66 7.56
CA ALA A 28 7.09 6.10 6.41
C ALA A 28 5.63 6.59 6.37
N LEU A 29 4.93 6.60 7.51
CA LEU A 29 3.56 7.11 7.62
C LEU A 29 3.47 8.60 7.27
N VAL A 30 4.43 9.42 7.70
CA VAL A 30 4.51 10.85 7.34
C VAL A 30 4.72 11.02 5.84
N TYR A 31 5.71 10.34 5.26
CA TYR A 31 5.99 10.44 3.83
C TYR A 31 4.81 9.96 2.98
N TRP A 32 4.16 8.85 3.34
CA TRP A 32 2.95 8.41 2.65
C TRP A 32 1.82 9.42 2.78
N GLY A 33 1.62 10.01 3.96
CA GLY A 33 0.65 11.10 4.17
C GLY A 33 0.88 12.28 3.22
N MET A 34 2.14 12.69 3.03
CA MET A 34 2.50 13.78 2.13
C MET A 34 2.38 13.40 0.64
N LEU A 35 2.90 12.24 0.25
CA LEU A 35 2.95 11.80 -1.15
C LEU A 35 1.56 11.47 -1.70
N PHE A 36 0.70 10.89 -0.86
CA PHE A 36 -0.66 10.50 -1.22
C PHE A 36 -1.71 11.58 -0.88
N SER A 37 -1.30 12.83 -0.71
CA SER A 37 -2.17 14.01 -0.57
C SER A 37 -1.93 15.00 -1.70
N ALA A 38 -2.90 15.87 -2.00
CA ALA A 38 -2.74 16.90 -3.04
C ALA A 38 -1.56 17.85 -2.72
N PRO A 39 -0.72 18.24 -3.71
CA PRO A 39 -0.84 18.00 -5.16
C PRO A 39 -0.20 16.68 -5.66
N GLY A 40 0.10 15.74 -4.76
CA GLY A 40 0.59 14.40 -5.07
C GLY A 40 -0.50 13.49 -5.67
N MET A 41 -0.47 12.20 -5.32
CA MET A 41 -1.40 11.20 -5.86
C MET A 41 -2.35 10.73 -4.77
N PRO A 42 -3.58 11.25 -4.64
CA PRO A 42 -4.53 10.74 -3.67
C PRO A 42 -4.70 9.23 -3.78
N TRP A 43 -4.36 8.48 -2.72
CA TRP A 43 -4.61 7.04 -2.68
C TRP A 43 -5.98 6.80 -2.05
N LYS A 44 -7.00 7.10 -2.85
CA LYS A 44 -8.41 7.08 -2.46
C LYS A 44 -9.24 6.67 -3.68
N GLY A 45 -10.04 5.63 -3.50
CA GLY A 45 -11.01 5.17 -4.48
C GLY A 45 -12.35 5.89 -4.35
N LYS A 46 -13.33 5.40 -5.10
CA LYS A 46 -14.74 5.77 -4.99
C LYS A 46 -15.32 5.35 -3.64
N ASP A 47 -15.04 4.12 -3.21
CA ASP A 47 -15.68 3.54 -2.02
C ASP A 47 -14.72 3.47 -0.81
N HIS A 48 -13.41 3.49 -1.05
CA HIS A 48 -12.40 3.30 0.01
C HIS A 48 -11.36 4.43 0.10
N ASP A 49 -11.08 4.89 1.33
CA ASP A 49 -9.92 5.73 1.64
C ASP A 49 -8.71 4.84 1.97
N TRP A 50 -8.07 4.33 0.91
CA TRP A 50 -7.01 3.34 1.03
C TRP A 50 -5.82 3.81 1.86
N LEU A 51 -5.43 5.08 1.76
CA LEU A 51 -4.37 5.65 2.59
C LEU A 51 -4.73 5.57 4.07
N ALA A 52 -5.94 5.99 4.44
CA ALA A 52 -6.39 5.95 5.82
C ALA A 52 -6.45 4.51 6.35
N MET A 53 -6.93 3.57 5.54
CA MET A 53 -6.97 2.15 5.87
C MET A 53 -5.56 1.57 6.06
N TRP A 54 -4.62 1.83 5.15
CA TRP A 54 -3.24 1.38 5.25
C TRP A 54 -2.54 1.92 6.50
N GLN A 55 -2.71 3.21 6.78
CA GLN A 55 -2.13 3.83 7.98
C GLN A 55 -2.75 3.27 9.26
N LYS A 56 -4.05 2.98 9.28
CA LYS A 56 -4.72 2.36 10.43
C LYS A 56 -4.19 0.95 10.67
N PHE A 57 -4.19 0.10 9.63
CA PHE A 57 -3.66 -1.26 9.68
C PHE A 57 -2.24 -1.27 10.25
N LEU A 58 -1.32 -0.50 9.66
CA LEU A 58 0.07 -0.49 10.12
C LEU A 58 0.21 -0.02 11.59
N LYS A 59 -0.60 0.93 12.05
CA LYS A 59 -0.58 1.37 13.46
C LYS A 59 -1.09 0.31 14.42
N GLU A 60 -2.00 -0.56 13.98
CA GLU A 60 -2.58 -1.63 14.79
C GLU A 60 -1.71 -2.90 14.80
N THR A 61 -1.03 -3.20 13.69
CA THR A 61 -0.42 -4.52 13.46
C THR A 61 1.09 -4.49 13.24
N TRP A 62 1.66 -3.37 12.79
CA TRP A 62 3.05 -3.30 12.34
C TRP A 62 3.97 -2.63 13.35
N THR A 63 4.99 -3.36 13.80
CA THR A 63 5.98 -2.89 14.80
C THR A 63 7.40 -2.75 14.23
N ARG A 64 7.58 -2.98 12.93
CA ARG A 64 8.89 -3.05 12.26
C ARG A 64 9.18 -1.82 11.40
N SER A 65 10.41 -1.71 10.92
CA SER A 65 10.79 -0.71 9.91
C SER A 65 10.24 -1.06 8.52
N VAL A 66 10.17 -0.07 7.64
CA VAL A 66 9.73 -0.21 6.24
C VAL A 66 10.96 -0.30 5.35
N ASN A 67 11.21 -1.46 4.76
CA ASN A 67 12.32 -1.65 3.84
C ASN A 67 11.97 -1.15 2.41
N LYS A 68 12.96 -1.15 1.52
CA LYS A 68 12.81 -0.63 0.14
C LYS A 68 11.78 -1.42 -0.67
N ASP A 69 11.70 -2.72 -0.44
CA ASP A 69 10.82 -3.61 -1.18
C ASP A 69 9.35 -3.35 -0.82
N MET A 70 9.03 -3.41 0.49
CA MET A 70 7.74 -2.99 1.04
C MET A 70 7.33 -1.62 0.53
N TRP A 71 8.22 -0.62 0.63
CA TRP A 71 7.95 0.74 0.13
C TRP A 71 7.52 0.75 -1.34
N ASN A 72 8.25 0.06 -2.21
CA ASN A 72 7.94 0.03 -3.65
C ASN A 72 6.66 -0.75 -3.96
N MET A 73 6.44 -1.87 -3.27
CA MET A 73 5.26 -2.70 -3.44
C MET A 73 4.00 -1.99 -2.94
N THR A 74 4.08 -1.17 -1.89
CA THR A 74 2.96 -0.31 -1.46
C THR A 74 2.51 0.62 -2.57
N LEU A 75 3.42 1.19 -3.37
CA LEU A 75 3.01 2.03 -4.51
C LEU A 75 2.35 1.21 -5.62
N GLN A 76 2.85 0.01 -5.89
CA GLN A 76 2.25 -0.86 -6.89
C GLN A 76 0.84 -1.28 -6.48
N PHE A 77 0.66 -1.65 -5.21
CA PHE A 77 -0.64 -1.95 -4.62
C PHE A 77 -1.56 -0.72 -4.67
N ALA A 78 -1.03 0.47 -4.35
CA ALA A 78 -1.81 1.70 -4.39
C ALA A 78 -2.37 2.01 -5.78
N VAL A 79 -1.56 1.83 -6.83
CA VAL A 79 -2.03 2.00 -8.22
C VAL A 79 -3.09 0.96 -8.56
N LYS A 80 -2.87 -0.32 -8.24
CA LYS A 80 -3.80 -1.41 -8.58
C LYS A 80 -5.14 -1.31 -7.83
N SER A 81 -5.13 -0.94 -6.55
CA SER A 81 -6.35 -0.76 -5.74
C SER A 81 -7.21 0.43 -6.15
N MET A 82 -6.63 1.43 -6.82
CA MET A 82 -7.41 2.52 -7.44
C MET A 82 -7.98 2.13 -8.80
N GLU A 83 -7.37 1.17 -9.50
CA GLU A 83 -7.89 0.63 -10.76
C GLU A 83 -9.01 -0.40 -10.50
N ASP A 84 -8.90 -1.16 -9.42
CA ASP A 84 -9.85 -2.17 -8.98
C ASP A 84 -9.93 -2.24 -7.44
N GLU A 85 -11.04 -1.73 -6.89
CA GLU A 85 -11.28 -1.70 -5.44
C GLU A 85 -11.72 -3.05 -4.86
N THR A 86 -12.02 -4.04 -5.69
CA THR A 86 -12.37 -5.41 -5.26
C THR A 86 -11.15 -6.27 -4.96
N LEU A 87 -9.95 -5.73 -5.22
CA LEU A 87 -8.66 -6.38 -5.02
C LEU A 87 -8.48 -7.67 -5.84
N SER A 88 -9.17 -7.81 -6.99
CA SER A 88 -9.08 -9.01 -7.85
C SER A 88 -7.68 -9.28 -8.42
N PHE A 89 -6.82 -8.26 -8.42
CA PHE A 89 -5.43 -8.36 -8.84
C PHE A 89 -4.51 -9.05 -7.82
N TRP A 90 -4.97 -9.24 -6.58
CA TRP A 90 -4.21 -9.90 -5.53
C TRP A 90 -4.57 -11.39 -5.45
N ASN A 91 -3.57 -12.21 -5.17
CA ASN A 91 -3.72 -13.62 -4.82
C ASN A 91 -2.61 -14.02 -3.83
N GLU A 92 -2.87 -15.06 -3.04
CA GLU A 92 -1.99 -15.53 -1.95
C GLU A 92 -0.65 -16.09 -2.47
N ASP A 93 -0.63 -16.63 -3.68
CA ASP A 93 0.59 -17.14 -4.33
C ASP A 93 1.41 -16.03 -5.03
N GLY A 94 0.96 -14.78 -4.91
CA GLY A 94 1.56 -13.62 -5.55
C GLY A 94 2.91 -13.25 -4.92
N ALA A 95 3.74 -12.55 -5.69
CA ALA A 95 5.02 -12.03 -5.20
C ALA A 95 4.87 -10.75 -4.35
N TRP A 96 3.83 -10.68 -3.51
CA TRP A 96 3.62 -9.55 -2.61
C TRP A 96 4.41 -9.75 -1.30
N PRO A 97 4.88 -8.68 -0.65
CA PRO A 97 5.40 -8.75 0.70
C PRO A 97 4.29 -9.16 1.67
N SER A 98 4.61 -9.98 2.69
CA SER A 98 3.61 -10.50 3.63
C SER A 98 2.74 -9.42 4.30
N VAL A 99 3.28 -8.22 4.52
CA VAL A 99 2.52 -7.08 5.08
C VAL A 99 1.38 -6.60 4.17
N ILE A 100 1.51 -6.78 2.85
CA ILE A 100 0.45 -6.49 1.90
C ILE A 100 -0.58 -7.62 1.93
N ASP A 101 -0.16 -8.89 2.05
CA ASP A 101 -1.08 -10.01 2.20
C ASP A 101 -1.92 -9.87 3.48
N ASP A 102 -1.25 -9.56 4.60
CA ASP A 102 -1.90 -9.26 5.89
C ASP A 102 -2.86 -8.07 5.79
N PHE A 103 -2.52 -7.06 4.99
CA PHE A 103 -3.39 -5.90 4.77
C PHE A 103 -4.62 -6.25 3.94
N VAL A 104 -4.50 -7.11 2.92
CA VAL A 104 -5.66 -7.58 2.14
C VAL A 104 -6.61 -8.38 3.04
N ALA A 105 -6.08 -9.28 3.87
CA ALA A 105 -6.88 -9.98 4.87
C ALA A 105 -7.60 -9.01 5.82
N TRP A 106 -6.88 -8.02 6.36
CA TRP A 106 -7.46 -6.97 7.20
C TRP A 106 -8.54 -6.16 6.45
N CYS A 107 -8.36 -5.87 5.17
CA CYS A 107 -9.37 -5.18 4.36
C CYS A 107 -10.67 -5.98 4.24
N HIS A 108 -10.58 -7.29 4.02
CA HIS A 108 -11.75 -8.17 3.95
C HIS A 108 -12.49 -8.25 5.29
N ASP A 109 -11.76 -8.35 6.41
CA ASP A 109 -12.35 -8.30 7.76
C ASP A 109 -13.03 -6.97 8.06
N ASN A 110 -12.62 -5.89 7.38
CA ASN A 110 -13.18 -4.55 7.51
C ASN A 110 -14.17 -4.20 6.37
N GLY A 111 -14.68 -5.19 5.64
CA GLY A 111 -15.82 -5.03 4.73
C GLY A 111 -15.50 -4.73 3.27
N VAL A 112 -14.22 -4.77 2.87
CA VAL A 112 -13.85 -4.73 1.44
C VAL A 112 -14.28 -6.04 0.79
N LYS A 113 -15.23 -5.97 -0.14
CA LYS A 113 -15.73 -7.16 -0.83
C LYS A 113 -14.68 -7.71 -1.79
N LYS A 114 -14.43 -9.01 -1.70
CA LYS A 114 -13.68 -9.75 -2.72
C LYS A 114 -14.45 -9.71 -4.04
N ALA A 115 -13.74 -9.67 -5.16
CA ALA A 115 -14.37 -9.95 -6.45
C ALA A 115 -15.06 -11.31 -6.39
N GLU A 116 -16.35 -11.36 -6.76
CA GLU A 116 -17.07 -12.63 -6.86
C GLU A 116 -16.34 -13.50 -7.90
N SER A 117 -15.82 -14.65 -7.48
CA SER A 117 -15.39 -15.68 -8.42
C SER A 117 -16.63 -16.19 -9.12
N MET A 118 -16.79 -15.80 -10.39
CA MET A 118 -17.81 -16.39 -11.24
C MET A 118 -17.36 -17.83 -11.52
N ASP A 119 -17.78 -18.76 -10.66
CA ASP A 119 -17.62 -20.19 -10.92
C ASP A 119 -18.37 -20.49 -12.21
N THR A 120 -17.62 -20.67 -13.30
CA THR A 120 -18.16 -21.27 -14.51
C THR A 120 -18.26 -22.76 -14.24
N ASP A 121 -19.38 -23.17 -13.65
CA ASP A 121 -19.83 -24.55 -13.71
C ASP A 121 -19.97 -24.92 -15.20
N GLY A 122 -19.20 -25.93 -15.63
CA GLY A 122 -19.25 -26.55 -16.94
C GLY A 122 -19.42 -28.06 -16.80
#